data_AF-A0A131YAI0-F1
#
_entry.id   AF-A0A131YAI0-F1
#
_cell.length_a   1.000
_cell.length_b   1.000
_cell.length_c   1.000
_cell.angle_alpha   90.00
_cell.angle_beta   90.00
_cell.angle_gamma   90.00
#
_symmetry.space_group_name_H-M   'P 1'
#
loop_
_entity.id
_entity.type
_entity.pdbx_description
1 polymer ?
#
loop_
_entity_poly.entity_id
_entity_poly.type
_entity_poly.pdbx_seq_one_letter_code
_entity_poly.pdbx_strand_id
1 'polypeptide(L)'
;MQSLKQVAKCSVVFARNAATAAAPKAGAASSRRMKFPYTFTAKIVQFPYKFHYDNMWLIKYMVPAWIIYMVFIVRPIHNAVNSPAAVAAHKELMRKQAEEHAHRH
;
A
#
# COMPACT_ATOMS: atom_id res chain seq x y z
N MET A 1 -9.43 29.47 39.13
CA MET A 1 -9.05 29.77 37.72
C MET A 1 -9.18 28.57 36.76
N GLN A 2 -10.07 27.60 37.01
CA GLN A 2 -10.25 26.43 36.13
C GLN A 2 -11.45 26.58 35.17
N SER A 3 -12.49 27.35 35.54
CA SER A 3 -13.68 27.52 34.69
C SER A 3 -13.40 28.29 33.40
N LEU A 4 -12.51 29.29 33.42
CA LEU A 4 -12.16 30.07 32.23
C LEU A 4 -11.48 29.21 31.15
N LYS A 5 -10.64 28.25 31.57
CA LYS A 5 -9.97 27.30 30.67
C LYS A 5 -10.94 26.27 30.11
N GLN A 6 -11.99 25.92 30.86
CA GLN A 6 -13.05 25.02 30.41
C GLN A 6 -13.94 25.69 29.34
N VAL A 7 -14.32 26.95 29.56
CA VAL A 7 -15.14 27.73 28.63
C VAL A 7 -14.38 28.01 27.32
N ALA A 8 -13.09 28.35 27.41
CA ALA A 8 -12.25 28.53 26.23
C ALA A 8 -12.04 27.23 25.41
N LYS A 9 -12.00 26.07 26.06
CA LYS A 9 -11.95 24.77 25.35
C LYS A 9 -13.27 24.48 24.64
N CYS A 10 -14.41 24.75 25.28
CA CYS A 10 -15.72 24.55 24.66
C CYS A 10 -15.95 25.48 23.46
N SER A 11 -15.55 26.76 23.54
CA SER A 11 -15.70 27.70 22.42
C SER A 11 -14.82 27.34 21.22
N VAL A 12 -13.61 26.84 21.45
CA VAL A 12 -12.71 26.37 20.38
C VAL A 12 -13.22 25.09 19.71
N VAL A 13 -13.85 24.18 20.46
CA VAL A 13 -14.49 22.98 19.90
C VAL A 13 -15.71 23.35 19.05
N PHE A 14 -16.53 24.30 19.51
CA PHE A 14 -17.68 24.78 18.74
C PHE A 14 -17.27 25.52 17.45
N ALA A 15 -16.23 26.35 17.51
CA ALA A 15 -15.71 27.06 16.34
C ALA A 15 -15.10 26.10 15.30
N ARG A 16 -14.44 25.01 15.73
CA ARG A 16 -13.94 23.96 14.83
C ARG A 16 -15.07 23.20 14.13
N ASN A 17 -16.14 22.86 14.84
CA ASN A 17 -17.28 22.16 14.25
C ASN A 17 -18.06 23.02 13.25
N ALA A 18 -18.17 24.34 13.50
CA ALA A 18 -18.81 25.27 12.56
C ALA A 18 -18.01 25.43 11.25
N ALA A 19 -16.67 25.42 11.31
CA ALA A 19 -15.83 25.48 10.11
C ALA A 19 -15.94 24.22 9.24
N THR A 20 -16.19 23.04 9.85
CA THR A 20 -16.40 21.78 9.09
C THR A 20 -17.78 21.67 8.43
N ALA A 21 -18.72 22.56 8.75
CA ALA A 21 -20.04 22.62 8.09
C ALA A 21 -20.02 23.42 6.78
N ALA A 22 -18.99 24.25 6.55
CA ALA A 22 -18.85 25.11 5.37
C ALA A 22 -17.86 24.59 4.31
N ALA A 23 -17.36 23.36 4.45
CA ALA A 23 -16.62 22.72 3.38
C ALA A 23 -17.62 22.29 2.28
N PRO A 24 -17.40 22.65 1.00
CA PRO A 24 -18.24 22.15 -0.08
C PRO A 24 -18.09 20.63 -0.06
N LYS A 25 -19.19 19.95 0.27
CA LYS A 25 -19.30 18.50 0.23
C LYS A 25 -19.11 18.13 -1.24
N ALA A 26 -17.87 17.80 -1.62
CA ALA A 26 -17.55 17.26 -2.93
C ALA A 26 -18.59 16.18 -3.21
N GLY A 27 -19.41 16.41 -4.24
CA GLY A 27 -20.64 15.67 -4.47
C GLY A 27 -20.39 14.19 -4.27
N ALA A 28 -21.21 13.57 -3.41
CA ALA A 28 -21.20 12.13 -3.24
C ALA A 28 -21.45 11.52 -4.62
N ALA A 29 -20.37 11.19 -5.32
CA ALA A 29 -20.40 10.52 -6.62
C ALA A 29 -21.08 9.19 -6.37
N SER A 30 -22.38 9.15 -6.69
CA SER A 30 -23.28 8.00 -6.67
C SER A 30 -22.90 6.91 -5.66
N SER A 31 -23.57 6.89 -4.51
CA SER A 31 -23.51 5.79 -3.54
C SER A 31 -23.96 4.42 -4.11
N ARG A 32 -24.28 4.35 -5.41
CA ARG A 32 -24.65 3.15 -6.13
C ARG A 32 -23.43 2.56 -6.84
N ARG A 33 -22.88 1.50 -6.24
CA ARG A 33 -21.93 0.59 -6.89
C ARG A 33 -22.45 0.21 -8.28
N MET A 34 -21.66 0.42 -9.33
CA MET A 34 -22.05 0.08 -10.70
C MET A 34 -22.32 -1.43 -10.80
N LYS A 35 -23.37 -1.86 -11.50
CA LYS A 35 -23.70 -3.30 -11.62
C LYS A 35 -22.62 -4.09 -12.38
N PHE A 36 -22.07 -3.50 -13.44
CA PHE A 36 -21.04 -4.10 -14.28
C PHE A 36 -19.87 -3.13 -14.41
N PRO A 37 -18.82 -3.28 -13.59
CA PRO A 37 -17.63 -2.44 -13.69
C PRO A 37 -16.82 -2.76 -14.96
N TYR A 38 -16.67 -1.76 -15.84
CA TYR A 38 -15.88 -1.88 -17.06
C TYR A 38 -14.39 -1.59 -16.84
N THR A 39 -14.05 -0.80 -15.83
CA THR A 39 -12.66 -0.51 -15.45
C THR A 39 -12.13 -1.58 -14.49
N PHE A 40 -10.86 -1.95 -14.65
CA PHE A 40 -10.19 -2.93 -13.79
C PHE A 40 -10.23 -2.55 -12.30
N THR A 41 -10.01 -1.29 -11.98
CA THR A 41 -10.08 -0.77 -10.60
C THR A 41 -11.47 -0.97 -9.99
N ALA A 42 -12.53 -0.65 -10.73
CA ALA A 42 -13.90 -0.88 -10.27
C ALA A 42 -14.23 -2.38 -10.14
N LYS A 43 -13.63 -3.28 -10.93
CA LYS A 43 -13.80 -4.74 -10.76
C LYS A 43 -13.22 -5.22 -9.44
N ILE A 44 -12.03 -4.74 -9.09
CA ILE A 44 -11.34 -5.05 -7.82
C ILE A 44 -12.19 -4.56 -6.64
N VAL A 45 -12.55 -3.27 -6.60
CA VAL A 45 -13.30 -2.68 -5.47
C VAL A 45 -14.63 -3.40 -5.23
N GLN A 46 -15.26 -3.91 -6.29
CA GLN A 46 -16.55 -4.58 -6.19
C GLN A 46 -16.46 -6.08 -5.96
N PHE A 47 -15.27 -6.67 -6.00
CA PHE A 47 -15.09 -8.09 -5.82
C PHE A 47 -15.50 -8.51 -4.40
N PRO A 48 -16.26 -9.61 -4.23
CA PRO A 48 -16.72 -10.04 -2.91
C PRO A 48 -15.61 -10.81 -2.17
N TYR A 49 -14.62 -10.07 -1.67
CA TYR A 49 -13.44 -10.63 -0.98
C TYR A 49 -13.81 -11.50 0.22
N LYS A 50 -14.75 -11.04 1.06
CA LYS A 50 -15.17 -11.79 2.26
C LYS A 50 -15.75 -13.15 1.89
N PHE A 51 -16.60 -13.21 0.87
CA PHE A 51 -17.20 -14.46 0.41
C PHE A 51 -16.13 -15.47 -0.01
N HIS A 52 -15.14 -15.05 -0.80
CA HIS A 52 -14.07 -15.95 -1.24
C HIS A 52 -13.15 -16.37 -0.09
N TYR A 53 -12.87 -15.46 0.86
CA TYR A 53 -12.05 -15.77 2.03
C TYR A 53 -12.71 -16.80 2.96
N ASP A 54 -14.02 -16.71 3.16
CA ASP A 54 -14.75 -17.62 4.05
C ASP A 54 -15.01 -18.99 3.41
N ASN A 55 -15.25 -19.04 2.10
CA ASN A 55 -15.63 -20.27 1.39
C ASN A 55 -14.44 -21.03 0.79
N MET A 56 -13.31 -20.38 0.51
CA MET A 56 -12.13 -21.02 -0.06
C MET A 56 -11.03 -21.20 0.99
N TRP A 57 -10.83 -22.44 1.43
CA TRP A 57 -9.76 -22.81 2.36
C TRP A 57 -8.37 -22.38 1.85
N LEU A 58 -8.15 -22.47 0.53
CA LEU A 58 -6.89 -22.09 -0.09
C LEU A 58 -6.60 -20.61 0.15
N ILE A 59 -7.53 -19.70 -0.17
CA ILE A 59 -7.28 -18.26 0.00
C ILE A 59 -7.05 -17.93 1.47
N LYS A 60 -7.80 -18.57 2.37
CA LYS A 60 -7.69 -18.35 3.83
C LYS A 60 -6.29 -18.67 4.39
N TYR A 61 -5.61 -19.70 3.89
CA TYR A 61 -4.29 -20.09 4.40
C TYR A 61 -3.14 -19.64 3.51
N MET A 62 -3.31 -19.63 2.20
CA MET A 62 -2.26 -19.34 1.24
C MET A 62 -1.88 -17.85 1.28
N VAL A 63 -2.84 -16.93 1.40
CA VAL A 63 -2.56 -15.48 1.50
C VAL A 63 -1.71 -15.13 2.73
N PRO A 64 -2.09 -15.49 3.98
CA PRO A 64 -1.25 -15.20 5.13
C PRO A 64 0.09 -15.95 5.10
N ALA A 65 0.12 -17.20 4.64
CA ALA A 65 1.38 -17.95 4.49
C ALA A 65 2.34 -17.26 3.51
N TRP A 66 1.83 -16.73 2.41
CA TRP A 66 2.63 -16.02 1.42
C TRP A 66 3.17 -14.70 1.96
N ILE A 67 2.37 -13.96 2.74
CA ILE A 67 2.82 -12.74 3.43
C ILE A 67 3.95 -13.07 4.41
N ILE A 68 3.79 -14.11 5.24
CA ILE A 68 4.82 -14.57 6.18
C ILE A 68 6.09 -14.96 5.42
N TYR A 69 5.98 -15.76 4.36
CA TYR A 69 7.11 -16.15 3.52
C TYR A 69 7.85 -14.94 2.94
N MET A 70 7.13 -13.95 2.40
CA MET A 70 7.73 -12.75 1.82
C MET A 70 8.48 -11.93 2.87
N VAL A 71 7.94 -11.82 4.08
CA VAL A 71 8.56 -11.03 5.16
C VAL A 71 9.78 -11.73 5.75
N PHE A 72 9.67 -13.03 6.05
CA PHE A 72 10.70 -13.74 6.81
C PHE A 72 11.78 -14.38 5.95
N ILE A 73 11.47 -14.76 4.70
CA ILE A 73 12.42 -15.45 3.81
C ILE A 73 12.90 -14.51 2.71
N VAL A 74 11.99 -13.91 1.96
CA VAL A 74 12.37 -13.14 0.76
C VAL A 74 13.06 -11.83 1.13
N ARG A 75 12.57 -11.09 2.13
CA ARG A 75 13.17 -9.82 2.55
C ARG A 75 14.64 -9.93 2.98
N PRO A 76 15.06 -10.87 3.85
CA PRO A 76 16.48 -10.96 4.21
C PRO A 76 17.35 -11.39 3.04
N ILE A 77 16.88 -12.31 2.19
CA ILE A 77 17.61 -12.72 0.98
C ILE A 77 17.78 -11.53 0.04
N HIS A 78 16.70 -10.78 -0.22
CA HIS A 78 16.73 -9.58 -1.04
C HIS A 78 17.74 -8.56 -0.52
N ASN A 79 17.80 -8.37 0.80
CA ASN A 79 18.75 -7.44 1.40
C ASN A 79 20.20 -7.95 1.34
N ALA A 80 20.43 -9.25 1.48
CA ALA A 80 21.76 -9.85 1.36
C ALA A 80 22.31 -9.73 -0.07
N VAL A 81 21.48 -10.03 -1.07
CA VAL A 81 21.84 -9.93 -2.49
C VAL A 81 22.08 -8.47 -2.90
N ASN A 82 21.29 -7.53 -2.38
CA ASN A 82 21.45 -6.10 -2.66
C ASN A 82 22.42 -5.38 -1.70
N SER A 83 23.27 -6.12 -0.99
CA SER A 83 24.34 -5.51 -0.20
C SER A 83 25.30 -4.71 -1.10
N PRO A 84 25.86 -3.58 -0.63
CA PRO A 84 26.70 -2.72 -1.47
C PRO A 84 27.94 -3.44 -2.01
N ALA A 85 28.47 -4.42 -1.28
CA ALA A 85 29.58 -5.27 -1.71
C ALA A 85 29.19 -6.20 -2.88
N ALA A 86 28.04 -6.87 -2.81
CA ALA A 86 27.57 -7.73 -3.88
C ALA A 86 27.23 -6.93 -5.16
N VAL A 87 26.64 -5.75 -5.01
CA VAL A 87 26.36 -4.84 -6.12
C VAL A 87 27.66 -4.33 -6.76
N ALA A 88 28.69 -4.01 -5.97
CA ALA A 88 29.98 -3.60 -6.50
C ALA A 88 30.66 -4.73 -7.28
N ALA A 89 30.71 -5.94 -6.72
CA ALA A 89 31.25 -7.11 -7.40
C ALA A 89 30.51 -7.43 -8.70
N HIS A 90 29.19 -7.28 -8.72
CA HIS A 90 28.39 -7.46 -9.94
C HIS A 90 28.75 -6.40 -11.01
N LYS A 91 28.90 -5.13 -10.63
CA LYS A 91 29.31 -4.07 -11.57
C LYS A 91 30.68 -4.35 -12.18
N GLU A 92 31.63 -4.84 -11.39
CA GLU A 92 32.95 -5.22 -11.88
C GLU A 92 32.89 -6.42 -12.84
N LEU A 93 32.07 -7.42 -12.54
CA LEU A 93 31.83 -8.55 -13.43
C LEU A 93 31.22 -8.10 -14.76
N MET A 94 30.21 -7.23 -14.72
CA MET A 94 29.59 -6.69 -15.93
C MET A 94 30.58 -5.86 -16.77
N ARG A 95 31.50 -5.12 -16.13
CA ARG A 95 32.55 -4.39 -16.85
C ARG A 95 33.49 -5.34 -17.59
N LYS A 96 33.96 -6.41 -16.93
CA LYS A 96 34.79 -7.45 -17.55
C LYS A 96 34.06 -8.16 -18.70
N GLN A 97 32.78 -8.49 -18.51
CA GLN A 97 31.98 -9.09 -19.57
C GLN A 97 31.80 -8.14 -20.77
N ALA A 98 31.58 -6.84 -20.53
CA ALA A 98 31.49 -5.86 -21.61
C ALA A 98 32.81 -5.73 -22.37
N GLU A 99 33.96 -5.74 -21.67
CA GLU A 99 35.29 -5.76 -22.27
C GLU A 99 35.48 -7.03 -23.13
N GLU A 100 35.18 -8.22 -22.60
CA GLU A 100 35.24 -9.49 -23.35
C GLU A 100 34.33 -9.54 -24.58
N HIS A 101 33.11 -8.98 -24.47
CA HIS A 101 32.18 -8.88 -25.59
C HIS A 101 32.67 -7.88 -26.64
N ALA A 102 33.24 -6.74 -26.24
CA ALA A 102 33.83 -5.77 -27.16
C ALA A 102 35.07 -6.33 -27.89
N HIS A 103 35.84 -7.22 -27.25
CA HIS A 103 36.97 -7.91 -27.87
C HIS A 103 36.56 -9.10 -28.78
N ARG A 104 35.33 -9.59 -28.68
CA ARG A 104 34.79 -10.69 -29.51
C ARG A 104 33.94 -10.24 -30.69
N HIS A 105 33.68 -8.94 -30.83
CA HIS A 105 33.05 -8.32 -31.99
C HIS A 105 34.09 -7.72 -32.92
#